data_AF-W9S3G8-F1
#
_entry.id   AF-W9S3G8-F1
#
_cell.length_a   1.000
_cell.length_b   1.000
_cell.length_c   1.000
_cell.angle_alpha   90.00
_cell.angle_beta   90.00
_cell.angle_gamma   90.00
#
_symmetry.space_group_name_H-M   'P 1'
#
loop_
_entity.id
_entity.type
_entity.pdbx_description
1 polymer ?
#
loop_
_entity_poly.entity_id
_entity_poly.type
_entity_poly.pdbx_seq_one_letter_code
_entity_poly.pdbx_strand_id
1 'polypeptide(L)'
;MALSRSFLVTLFSAFVVGGFSQLTPTFYDETCPDVTSIVRGIIEEALQADRRIAASLVRLHFHDCFVIGCDKSLLLDNTETIVSEKQALANSNSARGFKVVDDIKIALENAYQLKANFLNQGLDSADLVPLSGAHTFGKARCQTFGRRMYNFNNTGSPDPTLKTTLLQTLRQICPQGGDGSVVTDLDRSDSGRFRRQVLLQSPGREWTSPN
;
A
#
# COMPACT_ATOMS: atom_id res chain seq x y z
N MET A 1 24.63 -23.93 -72.30
CA MET A 1 23.46 -24.01 -71.40
C MET A 1 24.03 -24.17 -69.99
N ALA A 2 24.26 -23.06 -69.27
CA ALA A 2 23.33 -22.47 -68.28
C ALA A 2 23.19 -23.42 -67.06
N LEU A 3 23.42 -23.04 -65.80
CA LEU A 3 22.97 -21.83 -65.11
C LEU A 3 23.87 -21.49 -63.91
N SER A 4 24.06 -20.18 -63.76
CA SER A 4 24.59 -19.45 -62.60
C SER A 4 23.86 -19.81 -61.30
N ARG A 5 24.61 -20.11 -60.23
CA ARG A 5 24.07 -20.23 -58.87
C ARG A 5 24.03 -18.84 -58.24
N SER A 6 22.89 -18.18 -58.35
CA SER A 6 22.62 -16.89 -57.70
C SER A 6 22.76 -16.99 -56.19
N PHE A 7 23.64 -16.14 -55.64
CA PHE A 7 23.81 -15.91 -54.21
C PHE A 7 22.64 -15.02 -53.73
N LEU A 8 21.58 -15.63 -53.21
CA LEU A 8 20.48 -14.90 -52.56
C LEU A 8 20.94 -14.49 -51.15
N VAL A 9 21.53 -13.29 -51.05
CA VAL A 9 21.69 -12.60 -49.76
C VAL A 9 20.29 -12.16 -49.32
N THR A 10 19.65 -12.96 -48.46
CA THR A 10 18.42 -12.55 -47.78
C THR A 10 18.77 -11.42 -46.81
N LEU A 11 18.48 -10.20 -47.22
CA LEU A 11 18.51 -9.00 -46.38
C LEU A 11 17.44 -9.18 -45.29
N PHE A 12 17.84 -9.66 -44.11
CA PHE A 12 16.98 -9.67 -42.94
C PHE A 12 16.87 -8.22 -42.47
N SER A 13 15.94 -7.46 -43.05
CA SER A 13 15.54 -6.16 -42.50
C SER A 13 15.06 -6.41 -41.08
N ALA A 14 15.90 -6.06 -40.11
CA ALA A 14 15.50 -5.92 -38.72
C ALA A 14 14.43 -4.84 -38.68
N PHE A 15 13.16 -5.26 -38.75
CA PHE A 15 12.02 -4.44 -38.39
C PHE A 15 12.16 -4.21 -36.88
N VAL A 16 12.86 -3.14 -36.51
CA VAL A 16 12.80 -2.60 -35.17
C VAL A 16 11.39 -2.07 -35.02
N VAL A 17 10.50 -2.89 -34.47
CA VAL A 17 9.23 -2.43 -33.94
C VAL A 17 9.61 -1.54 -32.76
N GLY A 18 9.67 -0.23 -32.99
CA GLY A 18 9.68 0.74 -31.91
C GLY A 18 8.38 0.56 -31.14
N GLY A 19 8.45 -0.14 -29.99
CA GLY A 19 7.31 -0.25 -29.09
C GLY A 19 6.95 1.13 -28.59
N PHE A 20 5.76 1.61 -28.92
CA PHE A 20 5.18 2.75 -28.23
C PHE A 20 4.90 2.30 -26.79
N SER A 21 5.68 2.76 -25.81
CA SER A 21 5.32 2.62 -24.39
C SER A 21 4.12 3.54 -24.11
N GLN A 22 2.93 3.08 -24.46
CA GLN A 22 1.69 3.80 -24.26
C GLN A 22 1.13 3.52 -22.87
N LEU A 23 0.69 4.56 -22.17
CA LEU A 23 -0.02 4.40 -20.90
C LEU A 23 -1.36 3.71 -21.15
N THR A 24 -1.71 2.76 -20.28
CA THR A 24 -3.02 2.10 -20.28
C THR A 24 -3.69 2.24 -18.92
N PRO A 25 -5.00 2.55 -18.86
CA PRO A 25 -5.73 2.62 -17.60
C PRO A 25 -5.79 1.27 -16.87
N THR A 26 -5.58 0.16 -17.60
CA THR A 26 -5.66 -1.21 -17.08
C THR A 26 -4.31 -1.78 -16.63
N PHE A 27 -3.26 -0.96 -16.57
CA PHE A 27 -1.88 -1.41 -16.29
C PHE A 27 -1.78 -2.21 -14.98
N TYR A 28 -2.63 -1.87 -14.01
CA TYR A 28 -2.64 -2.44 -12.67
C TYR A 28 -3.76 -3.47 -12.45
N ASP A 29 -4.59 -3.79 -13.44
CA ASP A 29 -5.77 -4.65 -13.23
C ASP A 29 -5.40 -6.04 -12.69
N GLU A 30 -4.29 -6.62 -13.17
CA GLU A 30 -3.85 -7.96 -12.74
C GLU A 30 -2.92 -7.90 -11.52
N THR A 31 -1.99 -6.93 -11.51
CA THR A 31 -0.95 -6.85 -10.47
C THR A 31 -1.45 -6.16 -9.21
N CYS A 32 -2.40 -5.25 -9.35
CA CYS A 32 -2.75 -4.23 -8.37
C CYS A 32 -4.22 -3.76 -8.50
N PRO A 33 -5.23 -4.68 -8.54
CA PRO A 33 -6.62 -4.35 -8.89
C PRO A 33 -7.27 -3.33 -7.94
N ASP A 34 -6.88 -3.37 -6.67
CA ASP A 34 -7.45 -2.51 -5.63
C ASP A 34 -6.78 -1.13 -5.54
N VAL A 35 -5.85 -0.79 -6.44
CA VAL A 35 -5.06 0.47 -6.40
C VAL A 35 -5.95 1.69 -6.27
N THR A 36 -7.00 1.77 -7.09
CA THR A 36 -7.90 2.93 -7.12
C THR A 36 -8.70 3.03 -5.83
N SER A 37 -9.20 1.91 -5.30
CA SER A 37 -9.95 1.90 -4.03
C SER A 37 -9.07 2.27 -2.83
N ILE A 38 -7.83 1.78 -2.78
CA ILE A 38 -6.89 2.09 -1.70
C ILE A 38 -6.52 3.58 -1.73
N VAL A 39 -6.14 4.10 -2.90
CA VAL A 39 -5.81 5.53 -3.08
C VAL A 39 -7.01 6.40 -2.69
N ARG A 40 -8.21 6.05 -3.16
CA ARG A 40 -9.43 6.80 -2.87
C ARG A 40 -9.75 6.83 -1.37
N GLY A 41 -9.67 5.71 -0.67
CA GLY A 41 -9.95 5.65 0.76
C GLY A 41 -9.05 6.57 1.59
N ILE A 42 -7.76 6.62 1.28
CA ILE A 42 -6.81 7.48 1.99
C ILE A 42 -7.04 8.96 1.67
N ILE A 43 -7.37 9.30 0.42
CA ILE A 43 -7.73 10.68 0.06
C ILE A 43 -9.02 11.10 0.77
N GLU A 44 -10.02 10.21 0.84
CA GLU A 44 -11.28 10.47 1.56
C GLU A 44 -11.05 10.68 3.06
N GLU A 45 -10.18 9.89 3.69
CA GLU A 45 -9.76 10.11 5.08
C GLU A 45 -9.03 11.44 5.26
N ALA A 46 -8.05 11.73 4.40
CA ALA A 46 -7.31 13.00 4.44
C ALA A 46 -8.22 14.21 4.21
N LEU A 47 -9.27 14.07 3.40
CA LEU A 47 -10.27 15.12 3.15
C LEU A 47 -11.09 15.46 4.40
N GLN A 48 -11.29 14.53 5.33
CA GLN A 48 -11.96 14.79 6.60
C GLN A 48 -11.11 15.70 7.49
N ALA A 49 -9.79 15.55 7.45
CA ALA A 49 -8.86 16.37 8.21
C ALA A 49 -8.55 17.71 7.51
N ASP A 50 -8.45 17.71 6.18
CA ASP A 50 -8.11 18.88 5.38
C ASP A 50 -8.81 18.87 4.02
N ARG A 51 -9.84 19.72 3.88
CA ARG A 51 -10.59 19.86 2.63
C ARG A 51 -9.77 20.35 1.44
N ARG A 52 -8.61 20.99 1.66
CA ARG A 52 -7.72 21.48 0.59
C ARG A 52 -6.76 20.39 0.07
N ILE A 53 -6.78 19.19 0.65
CA ILE A 53 -5.80 18.15 0.28
C ILE A 53 -5.97 17.68 -1.17
N ALA A 54 -7.19 17.52 -1.67
CA ALA A 54 -7.42 17.09 -3.06
C ALA A 54 -6.82 18.08 -4.08
N ALA A 55 -7.03 19.38 -3.88
CA ALA A 55 -6.42 20.41 -4.71
C ALA A 55 -4.89 20.42 -4.58
N SER A 56 -4.37 20.15 -3.38
CA SER A 56 -2.92 20.06 -3.13
C SER A 56 -2.31 18.88 -3.89
N LEU A 57 -2.95 17.71 -3.88
CA LEU A 57 -2.48 16.50 -4.58
C LEU A 57 -2.52 16.67 -6.11
N VAL A 58 -3.58 17.27 -6.65
CA VAL A 58 -3.64 17.61 -8.09
C VAL A 58 -2.52 18.58 -8.46
N ARG A 59 -2.26 19.58 -7.60
CA ARG A 59 -1.14 20.50 -7.81
C ARG A 59 0.21 19.79 -7.79
N LEU A 60 0.43 18.81 -6.90
CA LEU A 60 1.66 18.01 -6.90
C LEU A 60 1.83 17.26 -8.22
N HIS A 61 0.79 16.60 -8.72
CA HIS A 61 0.86 15.90 -10.01
C HIS A 61 1.16 16.86 -11.17
N PHE A 62 0.54 18.05 -11.18
CA PHE A 62 0.87 19.08 -12.17
C PHE A 62 2.33 19.52 -12.10
N HIS A 63 2.84 19.82 -10.90
CA HIS A 63 4.23 20.28 -10.73
C HIS A 63 5.26 19.19 -11.06
N ASP A 64 4.94 17.91 -10.82
CA ASP A 64 5.75 16.77 -11.24
C ASP A 64 5.78 16.69 -12.77
N CYS A 65 4.62 16.57 -13.41
CA CYS A 65 4.52 16.43 -14.86
C CYS A 65 5.08 17.62 -15.66
N PHE A 66 5.09 18.83 -15.08
CA PHE A 66 5.59 20.02 -15.76
C PHE A 66 7.11 20.09 -15.78
N VAL A 67 7.79 19.47 -14.81
CA VAL A 67 9.25 19.44 -14.71
C VAL A 67 9.72 18.06 -15.18
N ILE A 68 10.16 17.98 -16.44
CA ILE A 68 10.79 16.78 -17.04
C ILE A 68 9.86 15.54 -17.15
N GLY A 69 8.64 15.60 -16.64
CA GLY A 69 7.58 14.60 -16.87
C GLY A 69 7.07 13.99 -15.58
N CYS A 70 6.09 13.09 -15.67
CA CYS A 70 5.42 12.51 -14.49
C CYS A 70 6.26 11.35 -13.90
N ASP A 71 7.47 11.64 -13.43
CA ASP A 71 8.46 10.65 -13.02
C ASP A 71 8.67 10.58 -11.50
N LYS A 72 7.93 11.38 -10.73
CA LYS A 72 7.99 11.50 -9.26
C LYS A 72 9.26 12.19 -8.75
N SER A 73 10.02 12.86 -9.59
CA SER A 73 11.18 13.67 -9.22
C SER A 73 10.82 14.71 -8.13
N LEU A 74 9.62 15.29 -8.21
CA LEU A 74 9.12 16.24 -7.21
C LEU A 74 9.05 15.66 -5.78
N LEU A 75 8.88 14.35 -5.64
CA LEU A 75 8.71 13.70 -4.34
C LEU A 75 10.04 13.44 -3.63
N LEU A 76 11.18 13.53 -4.33
CA LEU A 76 12.50 13.26 -3.76
C LEU A 76 12.92 14.35 -2.76
N ASP A 77 13.43 13.93 -1.63
CA ASP A 77 14.04 14.81 -0.63
C ASP A 77 15.51 15.08 -0.94
N ASN A 78 16.08 16.09 -0.29
CA ASN A 78 17.48 16.42 -0.41
C ASN A 78 18.38 15.26 0.03
N THR A 79 19.45 15.04 -0.72
CA THR A 79 20.56 14.17 -0.33
C THR A 79 21.88 14.91 -0.54
N GLU A 80 23.01 14.23 -0.33
CA GLU A 80 24.33 14.81 -0.63
C GLU A 80 24.53 15.16 -2.11
N THR A 81 23.81 14.50 -3.01
CA THR A 81 23.95 14.63 -4.46
C THR A 81 22.70 15.15 -5.17
N ILE A 82 21.56 15.17 -4.48
CA ILE A 82 20.26 15.56 -5.05
C ILE A 82 19.76 16.80 -4.35
N VAL A 83 19.54 17.86 -5.13
CA VAL A 83 18.79 19.04 -4.70
C VAL A 83 17.32 18.81 -5.03
N SER A 84 16.48 18.84 -4.00
CA SER A 84 15.06 18.57 -4.08
C SER A 84 14.32 19.70 -4.77
N GLU A 85 13.43 19.33 -5.70
CA GLU A 85 12.51 20.25 -6.35
C GLU A 85 11.53 20.90 -5.38
N LYS A 86 11.35 20.33 -4.18
CA LYS A 86 10.54 20.93 -3.10
C LYS A 86 11.07 22.30 -2.68
N GLN A 87 12.35 22.58 -2.93
CA GLN A 87 12.98 23.87 -2.63
C GLN A 87 12.91 24.88 -3.77
N ALA A 88 12.40 24.50 -4.95
CA ALA A 88 12.24 25.42 -6.07
C ALA A 88 11.28 26.57 -5.70
N LEU A 89 11.43 27.74 -6.33
CA LEU A 89 10.65 28.95 -6.03
C LEU A 89 9.13 28.71 -6.03
N ALA A 90 8.63 27.87 -6.95
CA ALA A 90 7.21 27.58 -7.08
C ALA A 90 6.68 26.56 -6.05
N ASN A 91 7.59 25.83 -5.37
CA ASN A 91 7.27 24.73 -4.45
C ASN A 91 7.58 25.08 -2.99
N SER A 92 8.64 25.84 -2.75
CA SER A 92 9.10 26.22 -1.41
C SER A 92 8.02 26.99 -0.67
N ASN A 93 7.65 26.50 0.53
CA ASN A 93 6.53 27.02 1.33
C ASN A 93 5.19 27.12 0.57
N SER A 94 5.00 26.31 -0.47
CA SER A 94 3.82 26.37 -1.34
C SER A 94 3.23 25.01 -1.66
N ALA A 95 4.06 24.07 -2.14
CA ALA A 95 3.67 22.69 -2.39
C ALA A 95 3.45 21.95 -1.06
N ARG A 96 2.39 21.14 -0.98
CA ARG A 96 1.99 20.41 0.24
C ARG A 96 1.22 19.14 -0.11
N GLY A 97 1.07 18.26 0.88
CA GLY A 97 0.37 16.98 0.70
C GLY A 97 1.30 15.78 0.51
N PHE A 98 2.63 15.97 0.57
CA PHE A 98 3.64 14.91 0.45
C PHE A 98 3.37 13.74 1.41
N LYS A 99 3.05 14.01 2.68
CA LYS A 99 2.70 12.96 3.65
C LYS A 99 1.53 12.07 3.18
N VAL A 100 0.51 12.64 2.53
CA VAL A 100 -0.63 11.85 2.04
C VAL A 100 -0.21 10.96 0.87
N VAL A 101 0.73 11.42 0.02
CA VAL A 101 1.34 10.58 -1.01
C VAL A 101 2.14 9.44 -0.38
N ASP A 102 2.86 9.69 0.71
CA ASP A 102 3.58 8.65 1.46
C ASP A 102 2.61 7.64 2.10
N ASP A 103 1.53 8.11 2.73
CA ASP A 103 0.50 7.25 3.34
C ASP A 103 -0.15 6.34 2.27
N ILE A 104 -0.44 6.88 1.08
CA ILE A 104 -0.92 6.11 -0.09
C ILE A 104 0.10 5.04 -0.49
N LYS A 105 1.36 5.43 -0.64
CA LYS A 105 2.43 4.50 -1.06
C LYS A 105 2.59 3.36 -0.04
N ILE A 106 2.61 3.67 1.25
CA ILE A 106 2.72 2.69 2.33
C ILE A 106 1.55 1.70 2.29
N ALA A 107 0.33 2.18 2.11
CA ALA A 107 -0.85 1.32 2.07
C ALA A 107 -0.82 0.37 0.87
N LEU A 108 -0.41 0.84 -0.30
CA LEU A 108 -0.25 0.00 -1.48
C LEU A 108 0.81 -1.08 -1.22
N GLU A 109 2.02 -0.71 -0.79
CA GLU A 109 3.09 -1.68 -0.52
C GLU A 109 2.67 -2.77 0.49
N ASN A 110 1.99 -2.37 1.58
CA ASN A 110 1.51 -3.31 2.58
C ASN A 110 0.45 -4.27 2.03
N ALA A 111 -0.51 -3.75 1.24
CA ALA A 111 -1.55 -4.57 0.64
C ALA A 111 -0.96 -5.62 -0.31
N TYR A 112 0.07 -5.26 -1.09
CA TYR A 112 0.69 -6.18 -2.04
C TYR A 112 1.67 -7.16 -1.39
N GLN A 113 2.41 -6.74 -0.36
CA GLN A 113 3.20 -7.68 0.43
C GLN A 113 2.30 -8.74 1.09
N LEU A 114 1.16 -8.31 1.62
CA LEU A 114 0.16 -9.22 2.20
C LEU A 114 -0.45 -10.14 1.12
N LYS A 115 -0.81 -9.58 -0.04
CA LYS A 115 -1.35 -10.37 -1.16
C LYS A 115 -0.33 -11.39 -1.69
N ALA A 116 0.94 -11.03 -1.79
CA ALA A 116 2.01 -11.97 -2.19
C ALA A 116 2.15 -13.12 -1.19
N ASN A 117 2.06 -12.84 0.11
CA ASN A 117 2.07 -13.88 1.14
C ASN A 117 0.86 -14.83 1.02
N PHE A 118 -0.31 -14.29 0.68
CA PHE A 118 -1.53 -15.08 0.46
C PHE A 118 -1.42 -15.94 -0.80
N LEU A 119 -0.91 -15.38 -1.90
CA LEU A 119 -0.67 -16.11 -3.14
C LEU A 119 0.33 -17.26 -2.94
N ASN A 120 1.36 -17.06 -2.11
CA ASN A 120 2.29 -18.13 -1.73
C ASN A 120 1.63 -19.28 -0.95
N GLN A 121 0.42 -19.07 -0.42
CA GLN A 121 -0.41 -20.10 0.23
C GLN A 121 -1.57 -20.57 -0.67
N GLY A 122 -1.61 -20.15 -1.94
CA GLY A 122 -2.70 -20.47 -2.87
C GLY A 122 -4.00 -19.71 -2.61
N LEU A 123 -3.94 -18.57 -1.92
CA LEU A 123 -5.08 -17.72 -1.56
C LEU A 123 -5.07 -16.43 -2.38
N ASP A 124 -6.25 -15.88 -2.69
CA ASP A 124 -6.38 -14.67 -3.52
C ASP A 124 -6.83 -13.42 -2.74
N SER A 125 -7.09 -12.32 -3.46
CA SER A 125 -7.59 -11.07 -2.84
C SER A 125 -9.00 -11.19 -2.25
N ALA A 126 -9.82 -12.12 -2.73
CA ALA A 126 -11.14 -12.39 -2.16
C ALA A 126 -11.04 -13.16 -0.83
N ASP A 127 -9.94 -13.89 -0.60
CA ASP A 127 -9.65 -14.54 0.68
C ASP A 127 -9.04 -13.59 1.71
N LEU A 128 -8.39 -12.51 1.26
CA LEU A 128 -7.68 -11.56 2.14
C LEU A 128 -8.57 -10.86 3.16
N VAL A 129 -9.73 -10.34 2.73
CA VAL A 129 -10.65 -9.60 3.62
C VAL A 129 -11.32 -10.55 4.64
N PRO A 130 -11.91 -11.69 4.24
CA PRO A 130 -12.48 -12.66 5.19
C PRO A 130 -11.44 -13.22 6.17
N LEU A 131 -10.23 -13.54 5.71
CA LEU A 131 -9.18 -14.09 6.58
C LEU A 131 -8.59 -13.03 7.51
N SER A 132 -8.46 -11.78 7.06
CA SER A 132 -8.14 -10.67 7.97
C SER A 132 -9.25 -10.44 9.01
N GLY A 133 -10.51 -10.70 8.62
CA GLY A 133 -11.66 -10.69 9.52
C GLY A 133 -11.64 -11.78 10.59
N ALA A 134 -10.86 -12.85 10.41
CA ALA A 134 -10.69 -13.86 11.45
C ALA A 134 -10.06 -13.29 12.74
N HIS A 135 -9.38 -12.13 12.66
CA HIS A 135 -8.89 -11.43 13.84
C HIS A 135 -9.98 -10.72 14.67
N THR A 136 -11.25 -10.75 14.25
CA THR A 136 -12.37 -10.29 15.09
C THR A 136 -12.61 -11.21 16.29
N PHE A 137 -11.97 -12.38 16.34
CA PHE A 137 -11.99 -13.31 17.46
C PHE A 137 -10.60 -13.96 17.63
N GLY A 138 -10.38 -14.61 18.76
CA GLY A 138 -9.11 -15.28 19.05
C GLY A 138 -8.12 -14.41 19.82
N LYS A 139 -6.96 -15.00 20.10
CA LYS A 139 -5.93 -14.42 20.98
C LYS A 139 -4.59 -14.33 20.26
N ALA A 140 -3.83 -13.28 20.56
CA ALA A 140 -2.45 -13.10 20.12
C ALA A 140 -1.49 -13.15 21.30
N ARG A 141 -0.32 -13.76 21.10
CA ARG A 141 0.76 -13.77 22.09
C ARG A 141 1.48 -12.42 22.09
N CYS A 142 1.87 -11.92 23.26
CA CYS A 142 2.59 -10.65 23.42
C CYS A 142 3.82 -10.54 22.49
N GLN A 143 4.51 -11.65 22.23
CA GLN A 143 5.67 -11.69 21.33
C GLN A 143 5.36 -11.27 19.88
N THR A 144 4.13 -11.44 19.38
CA THR A 144 3.80 -11.17 17.98
C THR A 144 3.54 -9.68 17.70
N PHE A 145 3.18 -8.91 18.72
CA PHE A 145 2.89 -7.47 18.59
C PHE A 145 3.68 -6.57 19.56
N GLY A 146 4.51 -7.16 20.44
CA GLY A 146 5.32 -6.45 21.44
C GLY A 146 6.15 -5.30 20.87
N ARG A 147 6.71 -5.49 19.67
CA ARG A 147 7.49 -4.45 18.97
C ARG A 147 6.69 -3.17 18.74
N ARG A 148 5.39 -3.27 18.42
CA ARG A 148 4.53 -2.08 18.19
C ARG A 148 4.33 -1.25 19.46
N MET A 149 4.52 -1.82 20.64
CA MET A 149 4.32 -1.11 21.91
C MET A 149 5.58 -0.43 22.45
N TYR A 150 6.77 -0.90 22.06
CA TYR A 150 8.02 -0.48 22.70
C TYR A 150 9.12 -0.05 21.72
N ASN A 151 9.15 -0.60 20.51
CA ASN A 151 10.21 -0.30 19.55
C ASN A 151 9.74 -0.53 18.10
N PHE A 152 8.77 0.28 17.68
CA PHE A 152 8.23 0.24 16.33
C PHE A 152 9.28 0.77 15.35
N ASN A 153 9.58 0.01 14.31
CA ASN A 153 10.57 0.35 13.28
C ASN A 153 11.94 0.82 13.81
N ASN A 154 12.43 0.21 14.90
CA ASN A 154 13.71 0.55 15.55
C ASN A 154 13.80 1.98 16.11
N THR A 155 12.67 2.67 16.31
CA THR A 155 12.63 4.05 16.81
C THR A 155 12.80 4.19 18.33
N GLY A 156 12.76 3.08 19.08
CA GLY A 156 12.65 3.09 20.54
C GLY A 156 11.31 3.61 21.07
N SER A 157 10.34 3.84 20.18
CA SER A 157 9.03 4.39 20.50
C SER A 157 7.88 3.44 20.09
N PRO A 158 6.68 3.56 20.70
CA PRO A 158 5.49 2.86 20.25
C PRO A 158 5.06 3.31 18.85
N ASP A 159 4.33 2.44 18.16
CA ASP A 159 3.72 2.69 16.86
C ASP A 159 2.76 3.90 16.96
N PRO A 160 2.97 4.97 16.15
CA PRO A 160 2.16 6.18 16.22
C PRO A 160 0.70 5.98 15.80
N THR A 161 0.39 4.89 15.09
CA THR A 161 -0.98 4.55 14.67
C THR A 161 -1.76 3.82 15.76
N LEU A 162 -1.09 3.36 16.82
CA LEU A 162 -1.72 2.63 17.91
C LEU A 162 -2.37 3.62 18.89
N LYS A 163 -3.69 3.49 19.09
CA LYS A 163 -4.42 4.32 20.05
C LYS A 163 -3.78 4.26 21.44
N THR A 164 -3.52 5.42 22.03
CA THR A 164 -2.84 5.56 23.32
C THR A 164 -3.54 4.81 24.45
N THR A 165 -4.88 4.81 24.49
CA THR A 165 -5.67 4.05 25.46
C THR A 165 -5.49 2.54 25.31
N LEU A 166 -5.46 2.05 24.07
CA LEU A 166 -5.22 0.64 23.78
C LEU A 166 -3.78 0.25 24.15
N LEU A 167 -2.81 1.09 23.82
CA LEU A 167 -1.40 0.92 24.19
C LEU A 167 -1.24 0.78 25.71
N GLN A 168 -1.87 1.68 26.48
CA GLN A 168 -1.80 1.63 27.95
C GLN A 168 -2.32 0.31 28.50
N THR A 169 -3.48 -0.17 28.02
CA THR A 169 -3.97 -1.48 28.47
C THR A 169 -3.07 -2.63 28.02
N LEU A 170 -2.59 -2.63 26.76
CA LEU A 170 -1.75 -3.70 26.26
C LEU A 170 -0.42 -3.78 27.02
N ARG A 171 0.14 -2.64 27.46
CA ARG A 171 1.35 -2.62 28.30
C ARG A 171 1.13 -3.20 29.70
N GLN A 172 -0.08 -3.13 30.24
CA GLN A 172 -0.42 -3.79 31.52
C GLN A 172 -0.45 -5.32 31.36
N ILE A 173 -0.92 -5.80 30.21
CA ILE A 173 -1.00 -7.25 29.92
C ILE A 173 0.36 -7.81 29.46
N CYS A 174 1.07 -7.04 28.63
CA CYS A 174 2.33 -7.38 27.99
C CYS A 174 3.44 -6.39 28.40
N PRO A 175 3.96 -6.46 29.65
CA PRO A 175 4.98 -5.54 30.13
C PRO A 175 6.31 -5.70 29.37
N GLN A 176 7.13 -4.65 29.34
CA GLN A 176 8.43 -4.67 28.67
C GLN A 176 9.36 -5.68 29.36
N GLY A 177 9.86 -6.65 28.62
CA GLY A 177 10.67 -7.75 29.19
C GLY A 177 9.85 -8.80 29.96
N GLY A 178 8.51 -8.74 29.88
CA GLY A 178 7.63 -9.76 30.45
C GLY A 178 7.58 -11.06 29.63
N ASP A 179 6.76 -12.01 30.08
CA ASP A 179 6.55 -13.28 29.37
C ASP A 179 5.88 -13.05 28.01
N GLY A 180 6.61 -13.31 26.93
CA GLY A 180 6.12 -13.19 25.56
C GLY A 180 5.05 -14.21 25.18
N SER A 181 4.85 -15.25 26.00
CA SER A 181 3.87 -16.31 25.78
C SER A 181 2.45 -15.92 26.20
N VAL A 182 2.31 -14.90 27.06
CA VAL A 182 1.05 -14.33 27.52
C VAL A 182 0.20 -13.92 26.33
N VAL A 183 -1.11 -14.20 26.41
CA VAL A 183 -2.06 -13.95 25.32
C VAL A 183 -3.08 -12.89 25.71
N THR A 184 -3.48 -12.06 24.75
CA THR A 184 -4.60 -11.12 24.85
C THR A 184 -5.52 -11.28 23.64
N ASP A 185 -6.77 -10.87 23.77
CA ASP A 185 -7.73 -10.92 22.65
C ASP A 185 -7.31 -9.99 21.51
N LEU A 186 -7.46 -10.47 20.28
CA LEU A 186 -7.24 -9.69 19.05
C LEU A 186 -8.28 -8.58 18.89
N ASP A 187 -9.54 -8.87 19.24
CA ASP A 187 -10.63 -7.90 19.35
C ASP A 187 -11.10 -7.81 20.81
N ARG A 188 -10.73 -6.72 21.48
CA ARG A 188 -11.13 -6.44 22.86
C ARG A 188 -12.53 -5.84 22.97
N SER A 189 -13.15 -5.45 21.87
CA SER A 189 -14.50 -4.85 21.89
C SER A 189 -15.61 -5.91 21.94
N ASP A 190 -15.27 -7.18 21.68
CA ASP A 190 -16.22 -8.31 21.67
C ASP A 190 -15.48 -9.66 21.79
N SER A 191 -14.88 -9.90 22.96
CA SER A 191 -14.11 -11.12 23.20
C SER A 191 -15.00 -12.37 23.08
N GLY A 192 -14.90 -13.06 21.94
CA GLY A 192 -15.51 -14.38 21.71
C GLY A 192 -16.67 -14.43 20.71
N ARG A 193 -16.98 -13.37 19.97
CA ARG A 193 -17.96 -13.42 18.87
C ARG A 193 -17.33 -13.08 17.52
N PHE A 194 -17.58 -13.93 16.52
CA PHE A 194 -17.28 -13.59 15.13
C PHE A 194 -18.23 -12.49 14.66
N ARG A 195 -17.75 -11.25 14.50
CA ARG A 195 -18.58 -10.17 13.94
C ARG A 195 -18.70 -10.34 12.43
N ARG A 196 -19.96 -10.50 11.98
CA ARG A 196 -20.34 -10.50 10.55
C ARG A 196 -20.01 -9.19 9.83
N GLN A 197 -19.60 -8.13 10.53
CA GLN A 197 -19.26 -6.83 9.94
C GLN A 197 -18.13 -6.93 8.90
N VAL A 198 -17.16 -7.84 9.07
CA VAL A 198 -16.07 -7.99 8.10
C VAL A 198 -16.55 -8.65 6.80
N LEU A 199 -17.52 -9.56 6.89
CA LEU A 199 -18.12 -10.20 5.70
C LEU A 199 -19.04 -9.25 4.90
N LEU A 200 -19.57 -8.20 5.53
CA LEU A 200 -20.43 -7.22 4.89
C LEU A 200 -19.67 -6.18 4.05
N GLN A 201 -18.34 -6.17 4.10
CA GLN A 201 -17.49 -5.31 3.26
C GLN A 201 -17.02 -5.98 1.96
N SER A 202 -17.38 -7.24 1.71
CA SER A 202 -17.13 -7.93 0.44
C SER A 202 -18.38 -7.87 -0.45
N PRO A 203 -18.47 -6.99 -1.44
CA PRO A 203 -19.58 -7.05 -2.39
C PRO A 203 -19.39 -8.31 -3.25
N GLY A 204 -20.32 -9.28 -3.16
CA GLY A 204 -20.41 -10.34 -4.18
C GLY A 204 -20.67 -11.79 -3.73
N ARG A 205 -20.84 -12.12 -2.44
CA ARG A 205 -21.29 -13.47 -2.05
C ARG A 205 -22.46 -13.44 -1.06
N GLU A 206 -23.64 -13.70 -1.60
CA GLU A 206 -24.83 -14.12 -0.86
C GLU A 206 -24.50 -15.45 -0.15
N TRP A 207 -24.35 -15.40 1.17
CA TRP A 207 -24.17 -16.61 1.97
C TRP A 207 -25.54 -17.19 2.30
N THR A 208 -26.02 -18.16 1.51
CA THR A 208 -27.10 -19.04 1.97
C THR A 208 -26.55 -19.93 3.08
N SER A 209 -27.02 -19.73 4.32
CA SER A 209 -26.74 -20.62 5.44
C SER A 209 -27.14 -22.05 5.08
N PRO A 210 -26.31 -23.07 5.37
CA PRO A 210 -26.80 -24.44 5.47
C PRO A 210 -27.73 -24.52 6.70
N ASN A 211 -28.88 -25.17 6.51
CA ASN A 211 -29.78 -25.57 7.59
C ASN A 211 -29.13 -26.65 8.46
#